data_AF-A0A965FL42-F1
#
_entry.id   AF-A0A965FL42-F1
#
_cell.length_a   1.000
_cell.length_b   1.000
_cell.length_c   1.000
_cell.angle_alpha   90.00
_cell.angle_beta   90.00
_cell.angle_gamma   90.00
#
_symmetry.space_group_name_H-M   'P 1'
#
loop_
_entity.id
_entity.type
_entity.pdbx_description
1 polymer ?
#
loop_
_entity_poly.entity_id
_entity_poly.type
_entity_poly.pdbx_seq_one_letter_code
_entity_poly.pdbx_strand_id
1 'polypeptide(L)'
;KRTAIFARIDLAVSLLTVIVQFLATGKLIKRFGAGPATAFLPLVFAIGFVALWATPMLWVVIAFQAVQRAANFAIANPAREVLFTVVEREEKYKAKNVIDNVVFRGSDALFGWLFSALRGLGLELGSISLATVPVAAAWFALSLALGRTQERKASNAEHQT
;
A
#
# COMPACT_ATOMS: atom_id res chain seq x y z
N LYS A 1 3.72 34.44 19.10
CA LYS A 1 5.15 34.01 19.17
C LYS A 1 5.32 32.50 19.33
N ARG A 2 4.58 31.79 20.21
CA ARG A 2 4.63 30.30 20.32
C ARG A 2 4.21 29.54 19.04
N THR A 3 3.20 30.01 18.32
CA THR A 3 2.69 29.36 17.08
C THR A 3 3.72 29.32 15.95
N ALA A 4 4.56 30.36 15.83
CA ALA A 4 5.62 30.41 14.82
C ALA A 4 6.78 29.45 15.13
N ILE A 5 7.02 29.16 16.42
CA ILE A 5 8.02 28.17 16.85
C ILE A 5 7.49 26.77 16.55
N PHE A 6 6.22 26.48 16.88
CA PHE A 6 5.59 25.20 16.55
C PHE A 6 5.55 24.94 15.03
N ALA A 7 5.18 25.93 14.22
CA ALA A 7 5.16 25.78 12.76
C ALA A 7 6.55 25.49 12.17
N ARG A 8 7.61 26.09 12.72
CA ARG A 8 9.00 25.84 12.27
C ARG A 8 9.48 24.44 12.67
N ILE A 9 9.11 23.97 13.86
CA ILE A 9 9.40 22.60 14.31
C ILE A 9 8.66 21.59 13.41
N ASP A 10 7.37 21.82 13.17
CA ASP A 10 6.54 20.93 12.35
C ASP A 10 7.03 20.85 10.91
N LEU A 11 7.47 21.99 10.35
CA LEU A 11 8.08 22.07 9.04
C LEU A 11 9.44 21.36 8.99
N ALA A 12 10.27 21.51 10.02
CA ALA A 12 11.55 20.81 10.12
C ALA A 12 11.37 19.29 10.25
N VAL A 13 10.40 18.83 11.06
CA VAL A 13 10.04 17.41 11.20
C VAL A 13 9.51 16.87 9.88
N SER A 14 8.65 17.62 9.18
CA SER A 14 8.10 17.22 7.89
C SER A 14 9.20 17.10 6.82
N LEU A 15 10.11 18.07 6.74
CA LEU A 15 11.26 18.02 5.83
C LEU A 15 12.21 16.87 6.14
N LEU A 16 12.54 16.67 7.42
CA LEU A 16 13.39 15.55 7.83
C LEU A 16 12.73 14.21 7.49
N THR A 17 11.42 14.11 7.69
CA THR A 17 10.63 12.92 7.32
C THR A 17 10.70 12.67 5.82
N VAL A 18 10.56 13.69 4.98
CA VAL A 18 10.68 13.59 3.52
C VAL A 18 12.09 13.15 3.11
N ILE A 19 13.13 13.70 3.72
CA ILE A 19 14.52 13.34 3.44
C ILE A 19 14.80 11.88 3.83
N VAL A 20 14.38 11.48 5.03
CA VAL A 20 14.53 10.11 5.53
C VAL A 20 13.70 9.15 4.67
N GLN A 21 12.47 9.50 4.27
CA GLN A 21 11.69 8.73 3.30
C GLN A 21 12.49 8.54 2.01
N PHE A 22 12.95 9.62 1.39
CA PHE A 22 13.63 9.52 0.09
C PHE A 22 14.90 8.65 0.16
N LEU A 23 15.69 8.78 1.23
CA LEU A 23 16.95 8.04 1.40
C LEU A 23 16.75 6.60 1.88
N ALA A 24 15.84 6.37 2.82
CA ALA A 24 15.59 5.04 3.37
C ALA A 24 14.83 4.17 2.36
N THR A 25 13.83 4.73 1.68
CA THR A 25 13.02 4.02 0.69
C THR A 25 13.83 3.56 -0.51
N GLY A 26 14.67 4.43 -1.07
CA GLY A 26 15.52 4.07 -2.21
C GLY A 26 16.50 2.93 -1.86
N LYS A 27 17.07 2.97 -0.65
CA LYS A 27 17.93 1.88 -0.13
C LYS A 27 17.14 0.61 0.17
N LEU A 28 15.92 0.72 0.71
CA LEU A 28 15.07 -0.42 1.05
C LEU A 28 14.67 -1.18 -0.21
N ILE A 29 14.24 -0.48 -1.26
CA ILE A 29 13.84 -1.09 -2.53
C ILE A 29 15.05 -1.71 -3.24
N LYS A 30 16.22 -1.03 -3.25
CA LYS A 30 17.47 -1.61 -3.78
C LYS A 30 17.92 -2.87 -3.03
N ARG A 31 17.66 -2.95 -1.72
CA ARG A 31 18.12 -4.07 -0.87
C ARG A 31 17.18 -5.27 -0.88
N PHE A 32 15.87 -5.03 -0.91
CA PHE A 32 14.85 -6.08 -0.77
C PHE A 32 14.13 -6.44 -2.07
N GLY A 33 14.35 -5.70 -3.16
CA GLY A 33 13.68 -5.93 -4.44
C GLY A 33 12.27 -5.34 -4.49
N ALA A 34 11.70 -5.26 -5.71
CA ALA A 34 10.40 -4.64 -5.94
C ALA A 34 9.24 -5.46 -5.33
N GLY A 35 9.37 -6.80 -5.32
CA GLY A 35 8.33 -7.72 -4.81
C GLY A 35 8.10 -7.61 -3.31
N PRO A 36 9.11 -7.87 -2.46
CA PRO A 36 8.97 -7.74 -1.01
C PRO A 36 8.56 -6.32 -0.57
N ALA A 37 9.03 -5.29 -1.27
CA ALA A 37 8.63 -3.91 -1.00
C ALA A 37 7.13 -3.66 -1.30
N THR A 38 6.59 -4.15 -2.42
CA THR A 38 5.14 -4.06 -2.69
C THR A 38 4.30 -4.98 -1.82
N ALA A 39 4.86 -6.09 -1.32
CA ALA A 39 4.19 -7.01 -0.41
C ALA A 39 4.13 -6.49 1.04
N PHE A 40 4.96 -5.51 1.41
CA PHE A 40 4.95 -4.94 2.76
C PHE A 40 3.61 -4.29 3.13
N LEU A 41 2.97 -3.57 2.20
CA LEU A 41 1.69 -2.93 2.46
C LEU A 41 0.56 -3.94 2.75
N PRO A 42 0.29 -4.96 1.91
CA PRO A 42 -0.73 -5.96 2.23
C PRO A 42 -0.44 -6.71 3.54
N LEU A 43 0.83 -6.89 3.91
CA LEU A 43 1.19 -7.46 5.21
C LEU A 43 0.74 -6.54 6.38
N VAL A 44 0.98 -5.23 6.27
CA VAL A 44 0.49 -4.24 7.25
C VAL A 44 -1.03 -4.28 7.37
N PHE A 45 -1.75 -4.41 6.25
CA PHE A 45 -3.21 -4.58 6.26
C PHE A 45 -3.64 -5.87 6.96
N ALA A 46 -3.01 -7.02 6.65
CA ALA A 46 -3.34 -8.29 7.28
C ALA A 46 -3.16 -8.21 8.81
N ILE A 47 -2.02 -7.69 9.28
CA ILE A 47 -1.74 -7.51 10.71
C ILE A 47 -2.74 -6.53 11.34
N GLY A 48 -3.00 -5.40 10.67
CA GLY A 48 -3.94 -4.38 11.14
C GLY A 48 -5.36 -4.90 11.31
N PHE A 49 -5.86 -5.69 10.35
CA PHE A 49 -7.19 -6.29 10.44
C PHE A 49 -7.29 -7.37 11.51
N VAL A 50 -6.25 -8.18 11.71
CA VAL A 50 -6.19 -9.13 12.83
C VAL A 50 -6.19 -8.38 14.17
N ALA A 51 -5.43 -7.29 14.28
CA ALA A 51 -5.41 -6.45 15.48
C ALA A 51 -6.76 -5.78 15.75
N LEU A 52 -7.47 -5.33 14.71
CA LEU A 52 -8.81 -4.76 14.83
C LEU A 52 -9.87 -5.80 15.20
N TRP A 53 -9.73 -7.03 14.69
CA TRP A 53 -10.59 -8.14 15.09
C TRP A 53 -10.41 -8.48 16.58
N ALA A 54 -9.15 -8.56 17.05
CA ALA A 54 -8.85 -8.85 18.45
C ALA A 54 -9.22 -7.69 19.39
N THR A 55 -8.96 -6.45 18.97
CA THR A 55 -9.14 -5.25 19.78
C THR A 55 -9.77 -4.13 18.93
N PRO A 56 -11.11 -4.08 18.80
CA PRO A 56 -11.82 -3.10 17.99
C PRO A 56 -11.93 -1.73 18.71
N MET A 57 -10.80 -1.17 19.15
CA MET A 57 -10.73 0.13 19.83
C MET A 57 -10.28 1.25 18.90
N LEU A 58 -10.76 2.47 19.16
CA LEU A 58 -10.44 3.65 18.35
C LEU A 58 -8.92 3.90 18.22
N TRP A 59 -8.16 3.71 19.30
CA TRP A 59 -6.71 3.89 19.28
C TRP A 59 -5.98 2.89 18.37
N VAL A 60 -6.49 1.65 18.25
CA VAL A 60 -5.95 0.64 17.32
C VAL A 60 -6.23 1.05 15.88
N VAL A 61 -7.42 1.56 15.60
CA VAL A 61 -7.78 2.12 14.28
C VAL A 61 -6.85 3.27 13.89
N ILE A 62 -6.60 4.20 14.82
CA ILE A 62 -5.70 5.35 14.59
C ILE A 62 -4.28 4.88 14.31
N ALA A 63 -3.75 3.99 15.16
CA ALA A 63 -2.41 3.44 14.99
C ALA A 63 -2.27 2.68 13.66
N PHE A 64 -3.25 1.84 13.33
CA PHE A 64 -3.29 1.11 12.06
C PHE A 64 -3.29 2.07 10.86
N GLN A 65 -4.14 3.09 10.86
CA GLN A 65 -4.19 4.07 9.76
C GLN A 65 -2.87 4.83 9.62
N ALA A 66 -2.21 5.19 10.73
CA ALA A 66 -0.91 5.86 10.69
C ALA A 66 0.16 4.96 10.04
N VAL A 67 0.26 3.70 10.48
CA VAL A 67 1.23 2.73 9.95
C VAL A 67 0.93 2.40 8.49
N GLN A 68 -0.34 2.18 8.14
CA GLN A 68 -0.78 1.93 6.77
C GLN A 68 -0.40 3.08 5.85
N ARG A 69 -0.67 4.34 6.23
CA ARG A 69 -0.29 5.51 5.43
C ARG A 69 1.22 5.61 5.28
N ALA A 70 1.97 5.44 6.37
CA ALA A 70 3.42 5.45 6.33
C ALA A 70 3.96 4.37 5.38
N ALA A 71 3.48 3.14 5.48
CA ALA A 71 3.84 2.02 4.59
C ALA A 71 3.48 2.30 3.13
N ASN A 72 2.30 2.87 2.89
CA ASN A 72 1.83 3.17 1.54
C ASN A 72 2.70 4.23 0.86
N PHE A 73 2.92 5.37 1.52
CA PHE A 73 3.69 6.47 0.95
C PHE A 73 5.19 6.18 0.92
N ALA A 74 5.75 5.60 1.98
CA ALA A 74 7.18 5.36 2.07
C ALA A 74 7.63 4.15 1.24
N ILE A 75 6.82 3.12 1.04
CA ILE A 75 7.31 1.87 0.45
C ILE A 75 6.47 1.46 -0.76
N ALA A 76 5.14 1.38 -0.62
CA ALA A 76 4.30 0.78 -1.64
C ALA A 76 4.25 1.60 -2.94
N ASN A 77 4.06 2.92 -2.83
CA ASN A 77 4.03 3.83 -3.98
C ASN A 77 5.32 3.71 -4.83
N PRO A 78 6.52 3.89 -4.26
CA PRO A 78 7.76 3.80 -5.04
C PRO A 78 8.04 2.38 -5.54
N ALA A 79 7.73 1.34 -4.76
CA ALA A 79 7.86 -0.05 -5.23
C ALA A 79 6.95 -0.34 -6.43
N ARG A 80 5.74 0.23 -6.44
CA ARG A 80 4.80 0.11 -7.56
C ARG A 80 5.32 0.80 -8.81
N GLU A 81 5.98 1.95 -8.67
CA GLU A 81 6.62 2.62 -9.80
C GLU A 81 7.72 1.77 -10.43
N VAL A 82 8.52 1.06 -9.60
CA VAL A 82 9.54 0.11 -10.08
C VAL A 82 8.90 -1.06 -10.84
N LEU A 83 7.73 -1.55 -10.44
CA LEU A 83 7.03 -2.60 -11.21
C LEU A 83 6.67 -2.15 -12.65
N PHE A 84 6.49 -0.85 -12.87
CA PHE A 84 6.15 -0.28 -14.17
C PHE A 84 7.35 0.17 -15.00
N THR A 85 8.60 -0.07 -14.58
CA THR A 85 9.78 0.31 -15.37
C THR A 85 10.06 -0.67 -16.51
N VAL A 86 9.66 -1.93 -16.36
CA VAL A 86 9.86 -3.02 -17.33
C VAL A 86 8.66 -3.21 -18.29
N VAL A 87 7.76 -2.23 -18.32
CA VAL A 87 6.51 -2.28 -19.09
C VAL A 87 6.56 -1.20 -20.16
N GLU A 88 6.12 -1.55 -21.37
CA GLU A 88 6.06 -0.63 -22.50
C GLU A 88 5.17 0.59 -22.18
N ARG A 89 5.49 1.74 -22.78
CA ARG A 89 4.82 3.00 -22.45
C ARG A 89 3.32 2.94 -22.76
N GLU A 90 2.94 2.31 -23.87
CA GLU A 90 1.55 2.14 -24.28
C GLU A 90 0.77 1.24 -23.30
N GLU A 91 1.35 0.10 -22.94
CA GLU A 91 0.74 -0.83 -21.96
C GLU A 91 0.56 -0.15 -20.60
N LYS A 92 1.57 0.59 -20.13
CA LYS A 92 1.52 1.35 -18.89
C LYS A 92 0.40 2.40 -18.91
N TYR A 93 0.22 3.11 -20.02
CA TYR A 93 -0.86 4.10 -20.15
C TYR A 93 -2.24 3.45 -20.08
N LYS A 94 -2.47 2.36 -20.83
CA LYS A 94 -3.74 1.62 -20.82
C LYS A 94 -4.03 1.05 -19.43
N ALA A 95 -3.03 0.42 -18.81
CA ALA A 95 -3.15 -0.16 -17.48
C ALA A 95 -3.51 0.90 -16.42
N LYS A 96 -2.78 2.03 -16.39
CA LYS A 96 -3.06 3.11 -15.45
C LYS A 96 -4.46 3.68 -15.62
N ASN A 97 -4.88 3.94 -16.86
CA ASN A 97 -6.21 4.47 -17.14
C ASN A 97 -7.33 3.53 -16.65
N VAL A 98 -7.17 2.22 -16.86
CA VAL A 98 -8.13 1.21 -16.38
C VAL A 98 -8.15 1.17 -14.85
N ILE A 99 -6.98 1.18 -14.21
CA ILE A 99 -6.87 1.18 -12.75
C ILE A 99 -7.55 2.43 -12.16
N ASP A 100 -7.23 3.61 -12.67
CA ASP A 100 -7.69 4.87 -12.11
C ASP A 100 -9.20 5.11 -12.32
N ASN A 101 -9.72 4.73 -13.48
CA ASN A 101 -11.11 5.01 -13.82
C ASN A 101 -12.07 3.85 -13.51
N VAL A 102 -11.67 2.61 -13.76
CA VAL A 102 -12.57 1.46 -13.60
C VAL A 102 -12.38 0.84 -12.23
N VAL A 103 -11.14 0.55 -11.85
CA VAL A 103 -10.86 -0.17 -10.60
C VAL A 103 -11.14 0.72 -9.40
N PHE A 104 -10.51 1.88 -9.29
CA PHE A 104 -10.68 2.75 -8.12
C PHE A 104 -12.11 3.29 -8.00
N ARG A 105 -12.69 3.82 -9.09
CA ARG A 105 -14.05 4.36 -9.04
C ARG A 105 -15.10 3.28 -8.86
N GLY A 106 -14.94 2.14 -9.53
CA GLY A 106 -15.83 1.00 -9.38
C GLY A 106 -15.76 0.41 -7.97
N SER A 107 -14.55 0.32 -7.40
CA SER A 107 -14.34 -0.22 -6.06
C SER A 107 -15.01 0.63 -4.99
N ASP A 108 -14.95 1.95 -5.07
CA ASP A 108 -15.52 2.82 -4.03
C ASP A 108 -17.04 2.62 -3.89
N ALA A 109 -17.76 2.53 -5.01
CA ALA A 109 -19.20 2.25 -5.01
C ALA A 109 -19.50 0.81 -4.56
N LEU A 110 -18.76 -0.17 -5.09
CA LEU A 110 -18.95 -1.59 -4.76
C LEU A 110 -18.67 -1.89 -3.29
N PHE A 111 -17.59 -1.34 -2.71
CA PHE A 111 -17.24 -1.55 -1.31
C PHE A 111 -18.26 -0.92 -0.37
N GLY A 112 -18.82 0.24 -0.71
CA GLY A 112 -19.90 0.86 0.08
C GLY A 112 -21.14 -0.04 0.17
N TRP A 113 -21.55 -0.61 -0.96
CA TRP A 113 -22.68 -1.55 -1.00
C TRP A 113 -22.36 -2.87 -0.33
N LEU A 114 -21.18 -3.45 -0.58
CA LEU A 114 -20.75 -4.69 0.04
C LEU A 114 -20.70 -4.55 1.57
N PHE A 115 -20.09 -3.48 2.08
CA PHE A 115 -20.04 -3.20 3.50
C PHE A 115 -21.44 -3.05 4.10
N SER A 116 -22.32 -2.29 3.44
CA SER A 116 -23.71 -2.11 3.89
C SER A 116 -24.49 -3.43 3.90
N ALA A 117 -24.31 -4.28 2.88
CA ALA A 117 -24.92 -5.60 2.79
C ALA A 117 -24.42 -6.53 3.91
N LEU A 118 -23.11 -6.57 4.17
CA LEU A 118 -22.52 -7.36 5.26
C LEU A 118 -23.05 -6.90 6.63
N ARG A 119 -23.16 -5.59 6.85
CA ARG A 119 -23.76 -5.03 8.08
C ARG A 119 -25.25 -5.38 8.17
N GLY A 120 -25.97 -5.35 7.06
CA GLY A 120 -27.39 -5.75 6.98
C GLY A 120 -27.64 -7.22 7.25
N LEU A 121 -26.65 -8.09 6.97
CA LEU A 121 -26.67 -9.52 7.33
C LEU A 121 -26.30 -9.77 8.80
N GLY A 122 -26.08 -8.72 9.61
CA GLY A 122 -25.77 -8.82 11.03
C GLY A 122 -24.30 -9.05 11.35
N LEU A 123 -23.38 -8.89 10.39
CA LEU A 123 -21.95 -9.01 10.68
C LEU A 123 -21.45 -7.82 11.52
N GLU A 124 -20.83 -8.16 12.64
CA GLU A 124 -20.11 -7.19 13.47
C GLU A 124 -18.82 -6.72 12.79
N LEU A 125 -18.32 -5.55 13.21
CA LEU A 125 -17.09 -4.94 12.66
C LEU A 125 -15.88 -5.88 12.78
N GLY A 126 -15.81 -6.68 13.85
CA GLY A 126 -14.78 -7.70 14.02
C GLY A 126 -14.84 -8.76 12.91
N SER A 127 -16.00 -9.36 12.67
CA SER A 127 -16.17 -10.41 11.66
C SER A 127 -15.87 -9.91 10.25
N ILE A 128 -16.26 -8.67 9.93
CA ILE A 128 -15.92 -8.03 8.63
C ILE A 128 -14.40 -7.82 8.52
N SER A 129 -13.74 -7.41 9.60
CA SER A 129 -12.27 -7.25 9.61
C SER A 129 -11.57 -8.58 9.37
N LEU A 130 -12.00 -9.65 10.04
CA LEU A 130 -11.43 -10.98 9.86
C LEU A 130 -11.64 -11.52 8.44
N ALA A 131 -12.84 -11.31 7.87
CA ALA A 131 -13.15 -11.69 6.49
C ALA A 131 -12.28 -10.97 5.45
N THR A 132 -11.66 -9.85 5.80
CA THR A 132 -10.76 -9.08 4.93
C THR A 132 -9.33 -9.64 4.93
N VAL A 133 -8.94 -10.42 5.94
CA VAL A 133 -7.58 -11.00 6.07
C VAL A 133 -7.21 -11.90 4.88
N PRO A 134 -8.07 -12.83 4.40
CA PRO A 134 -7.77 -13.64 3.21
C PRO A 134 -7.53 -12.79 1.96
N VAL A 135 -8.25 -11.67 1.82
CA VAL A 135 -8.07 -10.74 0.69
C VAL A 135 -6.70 -10.07 0.77
N ALA A 136 -6.28 -9.65 1.96
CA ALA A 136 -4.93 -9.09 2.18
C ALA A 136 -3.83 -10.14 1.93
N ALA A 137 -4.05 -11.40 2.31
CA ALA A 137 -3.12 -12.50 2.03
C ALA A 137 -3.01 -12.81 0.53
N ALA A 138 -4.12 -12.81 -0.20
CA ALA A 138 -4.12 -12.97 -1.66
C ALA A 138 -3.37 -11.81 -2.34
N TRP A 139 -3.58 -10.58 -1.88
CA TRP A 139 -2.84 -9.42 -2.35
C TRP A 139 -1.33 -9.53 -2.04
N PHE A 140 -0.96 -9.99 -0.85
CA PHE A 140 0.44 -10.25 -0.50
C PHE A 140 1.11 -11.23 -1.47
N ALA A 141 0.46 -12.37 -1.74
CA ALA A 141 0.95 -13.37 -2.68
C ALA A 141 1.09 -12.80 -4.10
N LEU A 142 0.11 -12.01 -4.55
CA LEU A 142 0.15 -11.34 -5.85
C LEU A 142 1.32 -10.36 -5.95
N SER A 143 1.58 -9.54 -4.92
CA SER A 143 2.71 -8.60 -4.90
C SER A 143 4.06 -9.32 -5.05
N LEU A 144 4.24 -10.46 -4.38
CA LEU A 144 5.45 -11.27 -4.54
C LEU A 144 5.59 -11.86 -5.94
N ALA A 145 4.49 -12.36 -6.52
CA ALA A 145 4.49 -12.89 -7.89
C ALA A 145 4.82 -11.81 -8.94
N LEU A 146 4.28 -10.60 -8.77
CA LEU A 146 4.57 -9.45 -9.63
C LEU A 146 6.04 -9.03 -9.53
N GLY A 147 6.60 -8.98 -8.32
CA GLY A 147 8.02 -8.70 -8.11
C GLY A 147 8.94 -9.67 -8.84
N ARG A 148 8.69 -10.97 -8.70
CA ARG A 148 9.45 -12.01 -9.42
C ARG A 148 9.35 -11.88 -10.93
N THR A 149 8.17 -11.49 -11.42
CA THR A 149 7.95 -11.27 -12.86
C THR A 149 8.70 -10.05 -13.36
N GLN A 150 8.76 -8.98 -12.56
CA GLN A 150 9.53 -7.78 -12.88
C GLN A 150 11.03 -8.07 -12.92
N GLU A 151 11.56 -8.79 -11.93
CA GLU A 151 12.97 -9.21 -11.89
C GLU A 151 13.34 -10.04 -13.12
N ARG A 152 12.50 -11.00 -13.51
CA ARG A 152 12.71 -11.82 -14.72
C ARG A 152 12.67 -10.99 -16.01
N LYS A 153 11.78 -10.00 -16.10
CA LYS A 153 11.72 -9.11 -17.28
C LYS A 153 12.91 -8.17 -17.34
N ALA A 154 13.36 -7.66 -16.20
CA ALA A 154 14.55 -6.80 -16.10
C ALA A 154 15.82 -7.55 -16.54
N SER A 155 16.02 -8.79 -16.07
CA SER A 155 17.18 -9.59 -16.46
C SER A 155 17.21 -9.89 -17.96
N ASN A 156 16.05 -10.14 -18.58
CA ASN A 156 15.98 -10.42 -20.02
C ASN A 156 16.28 -9.19 -20.88
N ALA A 157 15.92 -7.99 -20.41
CA ALA A 157 16.23 -6.75 -21.10
C ALA A 157 17.73 -6.44 -21.06
N GLU A 158 18.41 -6.71 -19.94
CA GLU A 158 19.87 -6.53 -19.82
C GLU A 158 20.69 -7.49 -20.69
N HIS A 159 20.19 -8.69 -20.98
CA HIS A 159 20.89 -9.65 -21.87
C HIS A 159 20.72 -9.34 -23.36
N GLN A 160 19.80 -8.44 -23.74
CA GLN A 160 19.56 -8.04 -25.13
C GLN A 160 20.31 -6.77 -25.54
N THR A 161 20.89 -6.04 -24.58
CA THR A 161 21.73 -4.84 -24.79
C THR A 161 23.20 -5.18 -24.76
#